data_AF-A0A4P9Z0E5-F1
#
_entry.id   AF-A0A4P9Z0E5-F1
#
_cell.length_a   1.000
_cell.length_b   1.000
_cell.length_c   1.000
_cell.angle_alpha   90.00
_cell.angle_beta   90.00
_cell.angle_gamma   90.00
#
_symmetry.space_group_name_H-M   'P 1'
#
loop_
_entity.id
_entity.type
_entity.pdbx_description
1 polymer ?
#
loop_
_entity_poly.entity_id
_entity_poly.type
_entity_poly.pdbx_seq_one_letter_code
_entity_poly.pdbx_strand_id
1 'polypeptide(L)'
;MLKHQHSTDGKERTIRELERIRLARRHSWPLLGYPLVLMLVAAWWSATSLDAKLRSLVNAAAFSVIEFTFYAMTVEMPNGDILLRPFDPRCRKGHTTVHQFICNVIYTPILLDVYVDAVPYWPLRVLLFPLNIWLLELVQGYVLIYLHGYNPAWTYYGKDAYFHGNIKLSYWPFWIALGGAVELAYPVEVASTQWAARLIF
;
A
#
# COMPACT_ATOMS: atom_id res chain seq x y z
N MET A 1 42.17 8.07 -4.25
CA MET A 1 41.16 8.05 -3.16
C MET A 1 40.23 9.29 -3.17
N LEU A 2 40.11 10.05 -4.27
CA LEU A 2 39.32 11.31 -4.33
C LEU A 2 38.05 11.23 -5.20
N LYS A 3 37.80 10.12 -5.92
CA LYS A 3 36.62 9.97 -6.79
C LYS A 3 35.31 9.63 -6.07
N HIS A 4 35.35 9.32 -4.77
CA HIS A 4 34.14 8.93 -4.02
C HIS A 4 33.39 10.10 -3.35
N GLN A 5 34.03 11.24 -3.12
CA GLN A 5 33.41 12.38 -2.42
C GLN A 5 32.41 13.17 -3.27
N HIS A 6 32.52 13.17 -4.61
CA HIS A 6 31.59 13.93 -5.45
C HIS A 6 30.21 13.26 -5.63
N SER A 7 30.07 11.96 -5.34
CA SER A 7 28.81 11.24 -5.55
C SER A 7 27.81 11.41 -4.40
N THR A 8 28.27 11.70 -3.19
CA THR A 8 27.40 11.80 -2.00
C THR A 8 26.62 13.12 -1.98
N ASP A 9 27.24 14.20 -2.44
CA ASP A 9 26.67 15.55 -2.37
C ASP A 9 25.44 15.71 -3.28
N GLY A 10 25.46 15.12 -4.48
CA GLY A 10 24.31 15.12 -5.39
C GLY A 10 23.09 14.37 -4.83
N LYS A 11 23.32 13.22 -4.18
CA LYS A 11 22.25 12.39 -3.62
C LYS A 11 21.55 13.10 -2.44
N GLU A 12 22.33 13.73 -1.56
CA GLU A 12 21.76 14.50 -0.46
C GLU A 12 20.92 15.68 -0.95
N ARG A 13 21.38 16.37 -2.00
CA ARG A 13 20.64 17.49 -2.58
C ARG A 13 19.27 17.07 -3.10
N THR A 14 19.19 15.95 -3.83
CA THR A 14 17.93 15.40 -4.33
C THR A 14 16.99 14.99 -3.19
N ILE A 15 17.51 14.33 -2.14
CA ILE A 15 16.69 13.93 -0.98
C ILE A 15 16.08 15.17 -0.29
N ARG A 16 16.89 16.20 -0.06
CA ARG A 16 16.41 17.45 0.57
C ARG A 16 15.37 18.16 -0.28
N GLU A 17 15.50 18.11 -1.60
CA GLU A 17 14.52 18.71 -2.52
C GLU A 17 13.19 17.95 -2.51
N LEU A 18 13.24 16.61 -2.55
CA LEU A 18 12.04 15.77 -2.43
C LEU A 18 11.33 15.98 -1.08
N GLU A 19 12.10 16.07 0.00
CA GLU A 19 11.57 16.35 1.33
C GLU A 19 10.95 17.75 1.40
N ARG A 20 11.59 18.76 0.80
CA ARG A 20 11.03 20.11 0.69
C ARG A 20 9.71 20.10 -0.08
N ILE A 21 9.63 19.40 -1.21
CA ILE A 21 8.38 19.25 -1.98
C ILE A 21 7.31 18.55 -1.15
N ARG A 22 7.69 17.49 -0.41
CA ARG A 22 6.78 16.75 0.48
C ARG A 22 6.23 17.65 1.60
N LEU A 23 7.08 18.44 2.24
CA LEU A 23 6.69 19.37 3.29
C LEU A 23 5.84 20.53 2.74
N ALA A 24 6.15 21.03 1.54
CA ALA A 24 5.38 22.09 0.89
C ALA A 24 3.94 21.68 0.56
N ARG A 25 3.67 20.36 0.42
CA ARG A 25 2.33 19.82 0.19
C ARG A 25 1.52 19.64 1.47
N ARG A 26 2.13 19.81 2.66
CA ARG A 26 1.41 19.65 3.94
C ARG A 26 0.44 20.81 4.15
N HIS A 27 -0.84 20.49 4.26
CA HIS A 27 -1.81 21.40 4.87
C HIS A 27 -1.98 21.09 6.37
N SER A 28 -2.54 22.04 7.11
CA SER A 28 -2.87 21.84 8.51
C SER A 28 -3.87 20.70 8.69
N TRP A 29 -3.76 20.01 9.82
CA TRP A 29 -4.68 18.96 10.21
C TRP A 29 -6.12 19.52 10.27
N PRO A 30 -7.15 18.89 9.67
CA PRO A 30 -8.49 19.39 9.87
C PRO A 30 -8.88 19.15 11.32
N LEU A 31 -9.58 20.12 11.92
CA LEU A 31 -10.01 20.09 13.33
C LEU A 31 -10.74 18.78 13.70
N LEU A 32 -11.37 18.12 12.73
CA LEU A 32 -12.17 16.91 12.92
C LEU A 32 -11.49 15.62 12.42
N GLY A 33 -10.19 15.64 12.09
CA GLY A 33 -9.49 14.48 11.53
C GLY A 33 -9.57 13.23 12.41
N TYR A 34 -9.15 13.34 13.67
CA TYR A 34 -9.18 12.21 14.62
C TYR A 34 -10.59 11.67 14.92
N PRO A 35 -11.61 12.51 15.19
CA PRO A 35 -12.98 12.04 15.30
C PRO A 35 -13.46 11.26 14.08
N LEU A 36 -13.15 11.72 12.86
CA LEU A 36 -13.54 11.03 11.63
C LEU A 36 -12.88 9.66 11.49
N VAL A 37 -11.60 9.54 11.85
CA VAL A 37 -10.90 8.24 11.89
C VAL A 37 -11.55 7.30 12.89
N LEU A 38 -11.87 7.78 14.10
CA LEU A 38 -12.51 6.97 15.12
C LEU A 38 -13.89 6.50 14.66
N MET A 39 -14.68 7.38 14.05
CA MET A 39 -15.98 7.03 13.48
C MET A 39 -15.86 5.99 12.37
N LEU A 40 -14.88 6.13 11.46
CA LEU A 40 -14.62 5.15 10.41
C LEU A 40 -14.26 3.78 10.98
N VAL A 41 -13.37 3.74 11.97
CA VAL A 41 -12.94 2.49 12.63
C VAL A 41 -14.11 1.85 13.38
N ALA A 42 -14.91 2.64 14.10
CA ALA A 42 -16.09 2.14 14.79
C ALA A 42 -17.14 1.59 13.81
N ALA A 43 -17.40 2.30 12.72
CA ALA A 43 -18.28 1.85 11.66
C ALA A 43 -17.79 0.53 11.05
N TRP A 44 -16.50 0.46 10.68
CA TRP A 44 -15.87 -0.77 10.17
C TRP A 44 -15.97 -1.93 11.15
N TRP A 45 -15.70 -1.68 12.44
CA TRP A 45 -15.77 -2.69 13.48
C TRP A 45 -17.19 -3.25 13.63
N SER A 46 -18.19 -2.37 13.58
CA SER A 46 -19.60 -2.77 13.71
C SER A 46 -20.15 -3.47 12.46
N ALA A 47 -19.65 -3.14 11.27
CA ALA A 47 -20.17 -3.62 9.99
C ALA A 47 -19.54 -4.94 9.51
N THR A 48 -18.37 -5.31 10.03
CA THR A 48 -17.63 -6.50 9.58
C THR A 48 -17.86 -7.71 10.50
N SER A 49 -17.84 -8.92 9.96
CA SER A 49 -17.84 -10.15 10.74
C SER A 49 -16.47 -10.43 11.40
N LEU A 50 -16.40 -11.32 12.39
CA LEU A 50 -15.13 -11.66 13.04
C LEU A 50 -14.12 -12.29 12.08
N ASP A 51 -14.56 -13.17 11.18
CA ASP A 51 -13.70 -13.78 10.16
C ASP A 51 -13.12 -12.74 9.19
N ALA A 52 -13.91 -11.74 8.76
CA ALA A 52 -13.43 -10.65 7.92
C ALA A 52 -12.36 -9.80 8.64
N LYS A 53 -12.55 -9.53 9.94
CA LYS A 53 -11.55 -8.84 10.77
C LYS A 53 -10.24 -9.62 10.86
N LEU A 54 -10.30 -10.93 11.09
CA LEU A 54 -9.12 -11.79 11.16
C LEU A 54 -8.38 -11.82 9.81
N ARG A 55 -9.10 -11.99 8.70
CA ARG A 55 -8.52 -11.94 7.34
C ARG A 55 -7.85 -10.60 7.04
N SER A 56 -8.48 -9.52 7.47
CA SER A 56 -7.94 -8.17 7.31
C SER A 56 -6.59 -7.98 8.02
N LEU A 57 -6.46 -8.52 9.24
CA LEU A 57 -5.19 -8.48 9.98
C LEU A 57 -4.12 -9.36 9.32
N VAL A 58 -4.48 -10.57 8.90
CA VAL A 58 -3.57 -11.50 8.21
C VAL A 58 -3.06 -10.89 6.89
N ASN A 59 -3.96 -10.37 6.05
CA ASN A 59 -3.60 -9.74 4.79
C ASN A 59 -2.78 -8.47 4.98
N ALA A 60 -3.12 -7.61 5.94
CA ALA A 60 -2.33 -6.41 6.21
C ALA A 60 -0.91 -6.77 6.66
N ALA A 61 -0.75 -7.81 7.49
CA ALA A 61 0.56 -8.31 7.89
C ALA A 61 1.33 -8.93 6.72
N ALA A 62 0.68 -9.78 5.92
CA ALA A 62 1.29 -10.39 4.74
C ALA A 62 1.74 -9.32 3.73
N PHE A 63 0.89 -8.32 3.45
CA PHE A 63 1.24 -7.21 2.58
C PHE A 63 2.41 -6.40 3.12
N SER A 64 2.50 -6.18 4.43
CA SER A 64 3.64 -5.49 5.03
C SER A 64 4.96 -6.24 4.81
N VAL A 65 4.93 -7.58 4.85
CA VAL A 65 6.09 -8.41 4.51
C VAL A 65 6.43 -8.31 3.02
N ILE A 66 5.42 -8.39 2.15
CA ILE A 66 5.59 -8.26 0.69
C ILE A 66 6.22 -6.91 0.35
N GLU A 67 5.69 -5.83 0.91
CA GLU A 67 6.20 -4.48 0.68
C GLU A 67 7.61 -4.31 1.23
N PHE A 68 7.86 -4.68 2.48
CA PHE A 68 9.18 -4.63 3.08
C PHE A 68 10.22 -5.33 2.19
N THR A 69 9.87 -6.52 1.71
CA THR A 69 10.70 -7.33 0.83
C THR A 69 10.87 -6.69 -0.54
N PHE A 70 9.79 -6.15 -1.13
CA PHE A 70 9.84 -5.42 -2.40
C PHE A 70 10.81 -4.23 -2.35
N TYR A 71 10.73 -3.42 -1.29
CA TYR A 71 11.68 -2.32 -1.09
C TYR A 71 13.12 -2.84 -0.96
N ALA A 72 13.34 -3.88 -0.15
CA ALA A 72 14.66 -4.47 0.06
C ALA A 72 15.27 -5.12 -1.21
N MET A 73 14.47 -5.42 -2.23
CA MET A 73 14.91 -6.01 -3.49
C MET A 73 14.92 -5.04 -4.67
N THR A 74 14.55 -3.77 -4.46
CA THR A 74 14.39 -2.80 -5.56
C THR A 74 15.25 -1.56 -5.39
N VAL A 75 15.73 -1.06 -6.53
CA VAL A 75 16.42 0.22 -6.64
C VAL A 75 15.51 1.21 -7.37
N GLU A 76 15.33 2.38 -6.79
CA GLU A 76 14.62 3.50 -7.41
C GLU A 76 15.61 4.41 -8.14
N MET A 77 15.40 4.56 -9.45
CA MET A 77 16.24 5.35 -10.34
C MET A 77 15.90 6.84 -10.20
N PRO A 78 16.80 7.77 -10.61
CA PRO A 78 16.54 9.21 -10.50
C PRO A 78 15.30 9.70 -11.24
N ASN A 79 14.86 8.99 -12.28
CA ASN A 79 13.63 9.27 -13.03
C ASN A 79 12.37 8.67 -12.38
N GLY A 80 12.50 8.05 -11.20
CA GLY A 80 11.45 7.36 -10.45
C GLY A 80 11.31 5.87 -10.81
N ASP A 81 11.89 5.37 -11.90
CA ASP A 81 11.68 3.98 -12.32
C ASP A 81 12.20 3.00 -11.26
N ILE A 82 11.48 1.89 -11.08
CA ILE A 82 11.84 0.84 -10.13
C ILE A 82 12.44 -0.34 -10.87
N LEU A 83 13.65 -0.74 -10.47
CA LEU A 83 14.34 -1.90 -10.99
C LEU A 83 14.45 -2.98 -9.90
N LEU A 84 14.01 -4.19 -10.20
CA LEU A 84 14.24 -5.35 -9.34
C LEU A 84 15.72 -5.74 -9.43
N ARG A 85 16.47 -5.56 -8.34
CA ARG A 85 17.90 -5.85 -8.23
C ARG A 85 18.21 -6.44 -6.85
N PRO A 86 17.87 -7.73 -6.62
CA PRO A 86 18.15 -8.37 -5.36
C PRO A 86 19.62 -8.23 -4.96
N PHE A 87 19.88 -7.92 -3.69
CA PHE A 87 21.23 -7.77 -3.12
C PHE A 87 22.07 -6.59 -3.65
N ASP A 88 21.51 -5.67 -4.45
CA ASP A 88 22.21 -4.43 -4.80
C ASP A 88 22.38 -3.56 -3.54
N PRO A 89 23.58 -3.04 -3.23
CA PRO A 89 23.80 -2.19 -2.05
C PRO A 89 23.01 -0.87 -2.09
N ARG A 90 22.42 -0.52 -3.23
CA ARG A 90 21.54 0.65 -3.39
C ARG A 90 20.06 0.32 -3.22
N CYS A 91 19.71 -0.93 -2.89
CA CYS A 91 18.34 -1.29 -2.56
C CYS A 91 17.76 -0.36 -1.50
N ARG A 92 16.47 -0.11 -1.59
CA ARG A 92 15.78 0.75 -0.64
C ARG A 92 15.66 0.05 0.71
N LYS A 93 15.61 0.85 1.78
CA LYS A 93 15.33 0.31 3.12
C LYS A 93 13.89 -0.23 3.15
N GLY A 94 13.75 -1.51 3.46
CA GLY A 94 12.46 -2.13 3.70
C GLY A 94 11.70 -1.40 4.79
N HIS A 95 10.45 -1.03 4.51
CA HIS A 95 9.55 -0.42 5.47
C HIS A 95 8.10 -0.57 5.00
N THR A 96 7.18 -0.57 5.97
CA THR A 96 5.75 -0.34 5.79
C THR A 96 5.33 0.65 6.86
N THR A 97 4.51 1.64 6.49
CA THR A 97 4.07 2.63 7.48
C THR A 97 2.88 2.12 8.29
N VAL A 98 2.73 2.60 9.53
CA VAL A 98 1.57 2.26 10.37
C VAL A 98 0.26 2.69 9.70
N HIS A 99 0.27 3.82 8.99
CA HIS A 99 -0.90 4.30 8.24
C HIS A 99 -1.29 3.32 7.14
N GLN A 100 -0.32 2.83 6.38
CA GLN A 100 -0.55 1.83 5.34
C GLN A 100 -1.07 0.50 5.92
N PHE A 101 -0.49 0.05 7.03
CA PHE A 101 -0.98 -1.14 7.73
C PHE A 101 -2.45 -0.99 8.13
N ILE A 102 -2.82 0.13 8.77
CA ILE A 102 -4.21 0.41 9.17
C ILE A 102 -5.13 0.51 7.96
N CYS A 103 -4.70 1.20 6.91
CA CYS A 103 -5.45 1.30 5.65
C CYS A 103 -5.71 -0.08 5.04
N ASN A 104 -4.70 -0.95 5.01
CA ASN A 104 -4.85 -2.32 4.55
C ASN A 104 -5.87 -3.08 5.41
N VAL A 105 -5.80 -3.01 6.74
CA VAL A 105 -6.79 -3.66 7.63
C VAL A 105 -8.22 -3.19 7.32
N ILE A 106 -8.43 -1.87 7.19
CA ILE A 106 -9.77 -1.33 6.98
C ILE A 106 -10.33 -1.74 5.61
N TYR A 107 -9.48 -1.81 4.60
CA TYR A 107 -9.93 -1.94 3.20
C TYR A 107 -9.88 -3.37 2.68
N THR A 108 -9.19 -4.31 3.34
CA THR A 108 -9.17 -5.73 2.94
C THR A 108 -10.55 -6.31 2.63
N PRO A 109 -11.63 -6.07 3.42
CA PRO A 109 -12.95 -6.60 3.08
C PRO A 109 -13.49 -6.10 1.74
N ILE A 110 -13.17 -4.86 1.36
CA ILE A 110 -13.55 -4.29 0.06
C ILE A 110 -12.63 -4.87 -1.04
N LEU A 111 -11.32 -4.88 -0.80
CA LEU A 111 -10.31 -5.32 -1.76
C LEU A 111 -10.50 -6.79 -2.16
N LEU A 112 -10.90 -7.65 -1.22
CA LEU A 112 -10.98 -9.09 -1.40
C LEU A 112 -12.43 -9.57 -1.48
N ASP A 113 -13.23 -9.37 -0.43
CA ASP A 113 -14.55 -10.01 -0.33
C ASP A 113 -15.53 -9.41 -1.34
N VAL A 114 -15.71 -8.09 -1.29
CA VAL A 114 -16.58 -7.37 -2.23
C VAL A 114 -16.08 -7.53 -3.67
N TYR A 115 -14.77 -7.57 -3.87
CA TYR A 115 -14.18 -7.75 -5.20
C TYR A 115 -14.46 -9.14 -5.79
N VAL A 116 -14.37 -10.19 -4.97
CA VAL A 116 -14.69 -11.56 -5.39
C VAL A 116 -16.16 -11.70 -5.76
N ASP A 117 -17.05 -11.09 -4.98
CA ASP A 117 -18.49 -11.08 -5.25
C ASP A 117 -18.84 -10.26 -6.50
N ALA A 118 -18.19 -9.11 -6.70
CA ALA A 118 -18.44 -8.22 -7.84
C ALA A 118 -17.87 -8.75 -9.16
N VAL A 119 -16.78 -9.51 -9.13
CA VAL A 119 -16.09 -10.04 -10.32
C VAL A 119 -16.00 -11.57 -10.20
N PRO A 120 -17.02 -12.33 -10.64
CA PRO A 120 -17.13 -13.76 -10.33
C PRO A 120 -16.10 -14.63 -11.07
N TYR A 121 -15.54 -14.16 -12.19
CA TYR A 121 -14.60 -14.92 -13.01
C TYR A 121 -13.16 -14.69 -12.57
N TRP A 122 -12.48 -15.75 -12.13
CA TRP A 122 -11.11 -15.68 -11.60
C TRP A 122 -10.08 -15.06 -12.58
N PRO A 123 -10.09 -15.33 -13.91
CA PRO A 123 -9.10 -14.72 -14.78
C PRO A 123 -9.31 -13.21 -14.85
N LEU A 124 -10.57 -12.78 -14.84
CA LEU A 124 -10.93 -11.37 -14.86
C LEU A 124 -10.52 -10.68 -13.55
N ARG A 125 -10.65 -11.34 -12.40
CA ARG A 125 -10.15 -10.82 -11.12
C ARG A 125 -8.66 -10.56 -11.14
N VAL A 126 -7.87 -11.48 -11.68
CA VAL A 126 -6.41 -11.33 -11.79
C VAL A 126 -6.06 -10.19 -12.74
N LEU A 127 -6.71 -10.12 -13.91
CA LEU A 127 -6.46 -9.07 -14.91
C LEU A 127 -6.88 -7.66 -14.44
N LEU A 128 -7.97 -7.55 -13.67
CA LEU A 128 -8.46 -6.29 -13.13
C LEU A 128 -7.84 -5.93 -11.76
N PHE A 129 -7.02 -6.81 -11.18
CA PHE A 129 -6.39 -6.57 -9.89
C PHE A 129 -5.56 -5.26 -9.83
N PRO A 130 -4.80 -4.88 -10.89
CA PRO A 130 -4.13 -3.57 -10.92
C PRO A 130 -5.08 -2.39 -10.74
N LEU A 131 -6.27 -2.43 -11.36
CA LEU A 131 -7.28 -1.38 -11.21
C LEU A 131 -7.85 -1.34 -9.78
N ASN A 132 -8.07 -2.53 -9.19
CA ASN A 132 -8.55 -2.65 -7.81
C ASN A 132 -7.54 -2.04 -6.81
N ILE A 133 -6.24 -2.33 -6.99
CA ILE A 133 -5.16 -1.75 -6.16
C ILE A 133 -5.03 -0.24 -6.36
N TRP A 134 -5.05 0.26 -7.61
CA TRP A 134 -4.97 1.71 -7.83
C TRP A 134 -6.18 2.45 -7.26
N LEU A 135 -7.39 1.87 -7.31
CA LEU A 135 -8.57 2.45 -6.67
C LEU A 135 -8.39 2.53 -5.15
N LEU A 136 -7.88 1.45 -4.54
CA LEU A 136 -7.52 1.41 -3.11
C LEU A 136 -6.53 2.53 -2.77
N GLU A 137 -5.40 2.60 -3.48
CA GLU A 137 -4.34 3.59 -3.25
C GLU A 137 -4.84 5.02 -3.43
N LEU A 138 -5.73 5.25 -4.40
CA LEU A 138 -6.35 6.54 -4.63
C LEU A 138 -7.27 6.95 -3.48
N VAL A 139 -8.21 6.07 -3.08
CA VAL A 139 -9.16 6.35 -2.01
C VAL A 139 -8.42 6.58 -0.70
N GLN A 140 -7.54 5.65 -0.32
CA GLN A 140 -6.80 5.73 0.93
C GLN A 140 -5.79 6.89 0.92
N GLY A 141 -5.12 7.12 -0.20
CA GLY A 141 -4.19 8.24 -0.35
C GLY A 141 -4.86 9.59 -0.15
N TYR A 142 -6.05 9.80 -0.72
CA TYR A 142 -6.79 11.05 -0.49
C TYR A 142 -7.40 11.14 0.92
N VAL A 143 -7.86 10.04 1.51
CA VAL A 143 -8.26 10.01 2.92
C VAL A 143 -7.09 10.42 3.81
N LEU A 144 -5.89 9.88 3.58
CA LEU A 144 -4.70 10.23 4.35
C LEU A 144 -4.25 11.67 4.10
N ILE A 145 -4.32 12.18 2.86
CA ILE A 145 -4.02 13.59 2.58
C ILE A 145 -4.98 14.49 3.35
N TYR A 146 -6.29 14.26 3.23
CA TYR A 146 -7.30 15.01 3.99
C TYR A 146 -7.03 14.93 5.49
N LEU A 147 -6.72 13.73 5.99
CA LEU A 147 -6.50 13.50 7.40
C LEU A 147 -5.14 13.92 7.91
N HIS A 148 -4.05 14.07 7.15
CA HIS A 148 -2.72 14.34 7.72
C HIS A 148 -2.02 15.52 7.05
N GLY A 149 -2.64 16.11 6.02
CA GLY A 149 -2.01 17.09 5.16
C GLY A 149 -1.14 16.50 4.05
N TYR A 150 -0.82 15.19 4.11
CA TYR A 150 0.00 14.51 3.11
C TYR A 150 -0.28 13.01 3.14
N ASN A 151 0.15 12.27 2.11
CA ASN A 151 0.10 10.81 2.10
C ASN A 151 1.36 10.22 2.75
N PRO A 152 1.28 9.58 3.94
CA PRO A 152 2.40 8.90 4.55
C PRO A 152 2.62 7.48 3.99
N ALA A 153 1.65 6.87 3.33
CA ALA A 153 1.67 5.48 2.90
C ALA A 153 2.31 5.31 1.51
N TRP A 154 1.75 5.97 0.49
CA TRP A 154 2.22 5.86 -0.88
C TRP A 154 2.73 7.20 -1.39
N THR A 155 4.00 7.25 -1.74
CA THR A 155 4.60 8.42 -2.40
C THR A 155 5.42 7.95 -3.58
N TYR A 156 4.79 7.94 -4.76
CA TYR A 156 5.44 7.55 -6.00
C TYR A 156 6.00 8.77 -6.76
N TYR A 157 7.10 8.54 -7.46
CA TYR A 157 7.77 9.51 -8.32
C TYR A 157 7.90 8.97 -9.75
N GLY A 158 8.10 9.88 -10.71
CA GLY A 158 8.33 9.56 -12.11
C GLY A 158 7.18 9.97 -13.03
N LYS A 159 7.38 9.75 -14.33
CA LYS A 159 6.47 10.21 -15.41
C LYS A 159 5.09 9.53 -15.40
N ASP A 160 4.99 8.39 -14.72
CA ASP A 160 3.81 7.54 -14.66
C ASP A 160 3.19 7.49 -13.25
N ALA A 161 3.61 8.40 -12.37
CA ALA A 161 3.01 8.63 -11.07
C ALA A 161 1.88 9.67 -11.21
N TYR A 162 0.66 9.30 -10.82
CA TYR A 162 -0.54 10.14 -10.98
C TYR A 162 -1.20 10.42 -9.62
N PHE A 163 -2.18 11.34 -9.61
CA PHE A 163 -3.01 11.67 -8.44
C PHE A 163 -2.18 12.00 -7.19
N HIS A 164 -1.34 13.05 -7.27
CA HIS A 164 -0.42 13.46 -6.20
C HIS A 164 0.65 12.42 -5.83
N GLY A 165 0.90 11.44 -6.71
CA GLY A 165 1.82 10.34 -6.46
C GLY A 165 1.20 9.23 -5.62
N ASN A 166 -0.13 9.14 -5.56
CA ASN A 166 -0.83 8.05 -4.88
C ASN A 166 -0.76 6.74 -5.66
N ILE A 167 -0.68 6.78 -7.00
CA ILE A 167 -0.58 5.57 -7.82
C ILE A 167 0.60 5.63 -8.78
N LYS A 168 1.09 4.46 -9.18
CA LYS A 168 2.13 4.31 -10.20
C LYS A 168 1.74 3.25 -11.24
N LEU A 169 1.65 3.66 -12.50
CA LEU A 169 1.11 2.80 -13.55
C LEU A 169 2.07 1.65 -13.92
N SER A 170 3.38 1.86 -13.88
CA SER A 170 4.39 0.83 -14.16
C SER A 170 4.37 -0.35 -13.17
N TYR A 171 3.63 -0.26 -12.07
CA TYR A 171 3.53 -1.34 -11.09
C TYR A 171 2.51 -2.43 -11.48
N TRP A 172 1.76 -2.25 -12.57
CA TRP A 172 0.76 -3.22 -13.01
C TRP A 172 1.25 -4.68 -13.10
N PRO A 173 2.50 -5.01 -13.49
CA PRO A 173 2.93 -6.42 -13.53
C PRO A 173 3.01 -7.04 -12.14
N PHE A 174 3.44 -6.28 -11.14
CA PHE A 174 3.48 -6.73 -9.74
C PHE A 174 2.07 -6.93 -9.21
N TRP A 175 1.11 -6.08 -9.60
CA TRP A 175 -0.28 -6.22 -9.22
C TRP A 175 -0.98 -7.41 -9.88
N ILE A 176 -0.66 -7.75 -11.13
CA ILE A 176 -1.14 -9.00 -11.74
C ILE A 176 -0.58 -10.20 -10.99
N ALA A 177 0.72 -10.21 -10.68
CA ALA A 177 1.34 -11.30 -9.93
C ALA A 177 0.72 -11.45 -8.53
N LEU A 178 0.49 -10.34 -7.83
CA LEU A 178 -0.18 -10.33 -6.54
C LEU A 178 -1.63 -10.82 -6.64
N GLY A 179 -2.38 -10.38 -7.66
CA GLY A 179 -3.74 -10.84 -7.91
C GLY A 179 -3.81 -12.35 -8.13
N GLY A 180 -2.87 -12.92 -8.89
CA GLY A 180 -2.74 -14.37 -9.06
C GLY A 180 -2.43 -15.09 -7.74
N ALA A 181 -1.53 -14.55 -6.92
CA ALA A 181 -1.21 -15.12 -5.61
C ALA A 181 -2.41 -15.08 -4.65
N VAL A 182 -3.14 -13.96 -4.63
CA VAL A 182 -4.35 -13.78 -3.83
C VAL A 182 -5.43 -14.76 -4.28
N GLU A 183 -5.65 -14.92 -5.58
CA GLU A 183 -6.66 -15.85 -6.12
C GLU A 183 -6.43 -17.30 -5.65
N LEU A 184 -5.16 -17.72 -5.54
CA LEU A 184 -4.78 -19.04 -5.03
C LEU A 184 -4.92 -19.15 -3.51
N ALA A 185 -4.59 -18.09 -2.77
CA ALA A 185 -4.58 -18.08 -1.30
C ALA A 185 -5.97 -17.88 -0.69
N TYR A 186 -6.85 -17.13 -1.36
CA TYR A 186 -8.11 -16.63 -0.80
C TYR A 186 -9.06 -17.74 -0.30
N PRO A 187 -9.30 -18.86 -1.03
CA PRO A 187 -10.18 -19.92 -0.53
C PRO A 187 -9.67 -20.56 0.77
N VAL A 188 -8.35 -20.74 0.89
CA VAL A 188 -7.72 -21.31 2.09
C VAL A 188 -7.84 -20.34 3.27
N GLU A 189 -7.66 -19.05 3.00
CA GLU A 189 -7.76 -18.00 4.00
C GLU A 189 -9.19 -17.87 4.55
N VAL A 190 -10.19 -17.87 3.67
CA VAL A 190 -11.62 -17.89 4.04
C VAL A 190 -11.93 -19.08 4.94
N ALA A 191 -11.55 -20.29 4.53
CA ALA A 191 -11.81 -21.50 5.31
C ALA A 191 -11.15 -21.44 6.71
N SER A 192 -9.89 -20.97 6.76
CA SER A 192 -9.10 -20.91 7.98
C SER A 192 -9.63 -19.88 8.98
N THR A 193 -10.04 -18.71 8.49
CA THR A 193 -10.57 -17.64 9.35
C THR A 193 -12.00 -17.89 9.81
N GLN A 194 -12.83 -18.53 8.99
CA GLN A 194 -14.14 -19.02 9.43
C GLN A 194 -14.00 -20.09 10.52
N TRP A 195 -13.06 -21.03 10.36
CA TRP A 195 -12.78 -22.02 11.39
C TRP A 195 -12.28 -21.38 12.69
N ALA A 196 -11.34 -20.44 12.61
CA ALA A 196 -10.84 -19.71 13.78
C ALA A 196 -11.94 -18.91 14.50
N ALA A 197 -12.82 -18.24 13.75
CA ALA A 197 -13.94 -17.49 14.32
C ALA A 197 -14.91 -18.38 15.11
N ARG A 198 -15.11 -19.64 14.70
CA ARG A 198 -15.93 -20.64 15.41
C ARG A 198 -15.30 -21.20 16.68
N LEU A 199 -13.99 -21.03 16.89
CA LEU A 199 -13.33 -21.46 18.13
C LEU A 199 -13.40 -20.40 19.23
N ILE A 200 -13.70 -19.15 18.87
CA ILE A 200 -13.76 -18.02 19.80
C ILE A 200 -15.15 -17.92 20.46
N PHE A 201 -16.18 -18.51 19.85
CA PHE A 201 -17.57 -18.55 20.31
C PHE A 201 -18.03 -19.97 20.55
#